data_AF-A0A098S2Z1-F1
#
_entry.id   AF-A0A098S2Z1-F1
#
_cell.length_a   1.000
_cell.length_b   1.000
_cell.length_c   1.000
_cell.angle_alpha   90.00
_cell.angle_beta   90.00
_cell.angle_gamma   90.00
#
_symmetry.space_group_name_H-M   'P 1'
#
loop_
_entity.id
_entity.type
_entity.pdbx_description
1 polymer ?
#
loop_
_entity_poly.entity_id
_entity_poly.type
_entity_poly.pdbx_seq_one_letter_code
_entity_poly.pdbx_strand_id
1 'polypeptide(L)'
;MHKHKLIQLLQSLSRREMTRFREFAESPYHNKHDGVRLLVQYLSAAYPDFTEERCEREKLFQALFPGTPHDQPKLAVIFTYTVRLLELFLEIEGFLEKPEARTPFLLGQLRQRQQLRWFEKALSKSEANAAQQRERDADWYYHRFQLATESDYFFTTVAERRRDSSLQDKQFYLNHYFLSVKLRDACEMAVRERILKVAYQDAMVAVALQQVEEDPERYQSIPAINIYYQLYQMITKAGEDYYYGVLHHLSCQQEDLPDEELKNIYNYLQNYCIQKINTGEAKFLQEIFQLYQVQLDRGLLLEDGQLSEWHYKNIVTTALRLNALDWVYHFIEDYRELLPEGARDNAYRFNLASYHYAAKEYDKVLALLTRVEYSDLRYSLGAKALLLRTYYDLEEYSALYALVDSFRQYLVRNKLMADGRRQGYYNLFKLTRRAAVLRENKGYYNNRRYHKEWQRLQKDTREAGAVFNKAWLQQKIAELEP
;
A
#
# COMPACT_ATOMS: atom_id res chain seq x y z
N MET A 1 25.92 8.34 18.78
CA MET A 1 24.94 7.89 19.82
C MET A 1 23.45 7.85 19.38
N HIS A 2 23.14 8.20 18.12
CA HIS A 2 21.79 8.11 17.49
C HIS A 2 21.15 6.71 17.39
N LYS A 3 21.76 5.69 18.01
CA LYS A 3 21.30 4.29 18.00
C LYS A 3 20.70 3.84 19.32
N HIS A 4 20.63 4.70 20.34
CA HIS A 4 20.02 4.31 21.61
C HIS A 4 18.49 4.34 21.51
N LYS A 5 17.83 3.24 21.91
CA LYS A 5 16.36 3.05 21.80
C LYS A 5 15.56 4.26 22.30
N LEU A 6 15.95 4.83 23.43
CA LEU A 6 15.29 6.01 24.00
C LEU A 6 15.26 7.20 23.03
N ILE A 7 16.40 7.56 22.45
CA ILE A 7 16.47 8.74 21.57
C ILE A 7 15.67 8.50 20.29
N GLN A 8 15.71 7.29 19.74
CA GLN A 8 14.91 6.93 18.57
C GLN A 8 13.40 7.04 18.83
N LEU A 9 12.92 6.57 19.98
CA LEU A 9 11.52 6.69 20.38
C LEU A 9 11.12 8.15 20.65
N LEU A 10 12.01 8.95 21.26
CA LEU A 10 11.71 10.37 21.48
C LEU A 10 11.67 11.15 20.16
N GLN A 11 12.48 10.77 19.16
CA GLN A 11 12.46 11.37 17.83
C GLN A 11 11.19 11.08 17.04
N SER A 12 10.50 9.96 17.30
CA SER A 12 9.22 9.66 16.66
C SER A 12 8.04 10.44 17.26
N LEU A 13 8.21 11.03 18.45
CA LEU A 13 7.17 11.86 19.04
C LEU A 13 7.03 13.17 18.27
N SER A 14 5.81 13.69 18.17
CA SER A 14 5.55 15.08 17.84
C SER A 14 5.97 16.00 19.00
N ARG A 15 6.09 17.30 18.72
CA ARG A 15 6.39 18.31 19.75
C ARG A 15 5.33 18.34 20.86
N ARG A 16 4.06 18.07 20.51
CA ARG A 16 2.96 17.98 21.47
C ARG A 16 3.13 16.77 22.38
N GLU A 17 3.42 15.61 21.82
CA GLU A 17 3.65 14.38 22.59
C GLU A 17 4.89 14.50 23.49
N MET A 18 5.98 15.09 23.02
CA MET A 18 7.18 15.32 23.85
C MET A 18 6.88 16.20 25.06
N THR A 19 6.04 17.23 24.87
CA THR A 19 5.60 18.11 25.96
C THR A 19 4.76 17.34 26.98
N ARG A 20 3.79 16.55 26.52
CA ARG A 20 2.93 15.72 27.39
C ARG A 20 3.72 14.60 28.09
N PHE A 21 4.71 14.01 27.43
CA PHE A 21 5.59 13.01 28.03
C PHE A 21 6.41 13.60 29.18
N ARG A 22 6.87 14.85 29.05
CA ARG A 22 7.53 15.56 30.14
C ARG A 22 6.58 15.75 31.34
N GLU A 23 5.37 16.24 31.11
CA GLU A 23 4.35 16.39 32.17
C GLU A 23 4.01 15.04 32.83
N PHE A 24 3.89 13.99 32.03
CA PHE A 24 3.67 12.63 32.49
C PHE A 24 4.81 12.12 33.38
N ALA A 25 6.06 12.42 33.02
CA ALA A 25 7.23 12.05 33.82
C ALA A 25 7.36 12.84 35.12
N GLU A 26 6.85 14.08 35.15
CA GLU A 26 6.76 14.91 36.37
C GLU A 26 5.64 14.46 37.33
N SER A 27 4.66 13.67 36.85
CA SER A 27 3.53 13.21 37.66
C SER A 27 3.93 12.15 38.70
N PRO A 28 3.70 12.39 40.00
CA PRO A 28 4.03 11.43 41.07
C PRO A 28 3.16 10.16 41.05
N TYR A 29 2.07 10.17 40.27
CA TYR A 29 1.20 9.02 40.08
C TYR A 29 1.85 7.95 39.19
N HIS A 30 2.62 8.36 38.18
CA HIS A 30 3.27 7.45 37.23
C HIS A 30 4.77 7.27 37.49
N ASN A 31 5.44 8.30 38.05
CA ASN A 31 6.88 8.27 38.27
C ASN A 31 7.28 8.96 39.57
N LYS A 32 8.12 8.28 40.36
CA LYS A 32 8.73 8.84 41.59
C LYS A 32 10.26 8.94 41.52
N HIS A 33 10.88 8.54 40.41
CA HIS A 33 12.33 8.51 40.28
C HIS A 33 12.88 9.83 39.78
N ASP A 34 13.57 10.59 40.64
CA ASP A 34 14.07 11.92 40.32
C ASP A 34 15.06 11.94 39.15
N GLY A 35 15.94 10.93 39.05
CA GLY A 35 16.85 10.80 37.89
C GLY A 35 16.11 10.66 36.54
N VAL A 36 14.93 10.04 36.51
CA VAL A 36 14.12 9.94 35.28
C VAL A 36 13.49 11.29 34.96
N ARG A 37 12.97 11.99 35.97
CA ARG A 37 12.40 13.35 35.82
C ARG A 37 13.42 14.31 35.21
N LEU A 38 14.61 14.36 35.80
CA LEU A 38 15.71 15.21 35.34
C LEU A 38 16.15 14.83 33.92
N LEU A 39 16.23 13.53 33.60
CA LEU A 39 16.62 13.09 32.26
C LEU A 39 15.58 13.52 31.22
N VAL A 40 14.30 13.30 31.48
CA VAL A 40 13.23 13.68 30.56
C VAL A 40 13.18 15.20 30.39
N GLN A 41 13.35 15.96 31.46
CA GLN A 41 13.42 17.43 31.39
C GLN A 41 14.58 17.90 30.51
N TYR A 42 15.77 17.33 30.70
CA TYR A 42 16.95 17.63 29.89
C TYR A 42 16.71 17.31 28.41
N LEU A 43 16.22 16.11 28.11
CA LEU A 43 15.97 15.67 26.73
C LEU A 43 14.84 16.47 26.07
N SER A 44 13.81 16.86 26.82
CA SER A 44 12.72 17.73 26.33
C SER A 44 13.24 19.10 25.90
N ALA A 45 14.21 19.66 26.63
CA ALA A 45 14.85 20.92 26.24
C ALA A 45 15.74 20.79 24.99
N ALA A 46 16.27 19.60 24.71
CA ALA A 46 17.07 19.33 23.53
C ALA A 46 16.24 18.97 22.27
N TYR A 47 14.96 18.63 22.43
CA TYR A 47 14.08 18.19 21.33
C TYR A 47 13.81 19.32 20.31
N PRO A 48 13.75 19.02 19.00
CA PRO A 48 13.90 17.70 18.36
C PRO A 48 15.36 17.30 18.07
N ASP A 49 16.30 18.23 18.26
CA ASP A 49 17.68 18.10 17.80
C ASP A 49 18.59 17.44 18.85
N PHE A 50 18.46 16.11 18.94
CA PHE A 50 19.30 15.24 19.76
C PHE A 50 20.71 15.05 19.16
N THR A 51 21.48 16.13 19.05
CA THR A 51 22.86 16.10 18.55
C THR A 51 23.76 15.27 19.45
N GLU A 52 24.83 14.69 18.88
CA GLU A 52 25.81 13.90 19.63
C GLU A 52 26.43 14.69 20.78
N GLU A 53 26.67 15.99 20.56
CA GLU A 53 27.20 16.89 21.58
C GLU A 53 26.24 17.12 22.76
N ARG A 54 24.93 17.16 22.54
CA ARG A 54 23.93 17.39 23.60
C ARG A 54 23.54 16.11 24.33
N CYS A 55 23.65 14.97 23.66
CA CYS A 55 23.22 13.70 24.24
C CYS A 55 24.39 12.82 24.71
N GLU A 56 25.64 13.28 24.62
CA GLU A 56 26.80 12.55 25.14
C GLU A 56 26.58 12.05 26.59
N ARG A 57 26.90 10.77 26.83
CA ARG A 57 26.60 10.09 28.10
C ARG A 57 27.21 10.78 29.31
N GLU A 58 28.43 11.30 29.17
CA GLU A 58 29.14 12.01 30.23
C GLU A 58 28.43 13.32 30.59
N LYS A 59 27.98 14.08 29.59
CA LYS A 59 27.21 15.31 29.79
C LYS A 59 25.84 15.03 30.39
N LEU A 60 25.14 14.01 29.91
CA LEU A 60 23.87 13.57 30.51
C LEU A 60 24.06 13.18 31.97
N PHE A 61 25.12 12.43 32.29
CA PHE A 61 25.41 12.04 33.66
C PHE A 61 25.74 13.25 34.54
N GLN A 62 26.55 14.19 34.06
CA GLN A 62 26.86 15.43 34.81
C GLN A 62 25.62 16.30 35.04
N ALA A 63 24.70 16.37 34.08
CA ALA A 63 23.43 17.07 34.24
C ALA A 63 22.50 16.40 35.27
N LEU A 64 22.52 15.07 35.34
CA LEU A 64 21.71 14.29 36.28
C LEU A 64 22.30 14.23 37.69
N PHE A 65 23.64 14.19 37.79
CA PHE A 65 24.37 14.02 39.04
C PHE A 65 25.58 14.98 39.11
N PRO A 66 25.34 16.28 39.34
CA PRO A 66 26.41 17.27 39.41
C PRO A 66 27.46 16.90 40.48
N GLY A 67 28.74 17.03 40.14
CA GLY A 67 29.85 16.79 41.07
C GLY A 67 30.19 15.31 41.33
N THR A 68 29.60 14.36 40.61
CA THR A 68 29.93 12.93 40.71
C THR A 68 30.69 12.42 39.49
N PRO A 69 31.69 11.52 39.65
CA PRO A 69 32.39 10.93 38.51
C PRO A 69 31.42 10.07 37.68
N HIS A 70 31.65 10.04 36.37
CA HIS A 70 30.78 9.34 35.42
C HIS A 70 30.58 7.87 35.80
N ASP A 71 29.32 7.47 36.06
CA ASP A 71 28.92 6.10 36.37
C ASP A 71 27.96 5.59 35.30
N GLN A 72 28.52 4.82 34.36
CA GLN A 72 27.79 4.28 33.22
C GLN A 72 26.68 3.29 33.62
N PRO A 73 26.90 2.33 34.53
CA PRO A 73 25.82 1.49 35.08
C PRO A 73 24.65 2.29 35.65
N LYS A 74 24.92 3.32 36.46
CA LYS A 74 23.87 4.14 37.06
C LYS A 74 23.07 4.91 36.01
N LEU A 75 23.73 5.45 34.98
CA LEU A 75 23.06 6.09 33.85
C LEU A 75 22.18 5.10 33.05
N ALA A 76 22.68 3.88 32.83
CA ALA A 76 21.95 2.84 32.10
C ALA A 76 20.65 2.42 32.81
N VAL A 77 20.65 2.40 34.14
CA VAL A 77 19.43 2.16 34.95
C VAL A 77 18.40 3.27 34.72
N ILE A 78 18.81 4.54 34.73
CA ILE A 78 17.91 5.67 34.45
C ILE A 78 17.33 5.57 33.04
N PHE A 79 18.16 5.26 32.04
CA PHE A 79 17.68 5.06 30.67
C PHE A 79 16.63 3.97 30.59
N THR A 80 16.86 2.84 31.27
CA THR A 80 15.91 1.72 31.30
C THR A 80 14.56 2.14 31.89
N TYR A 81 14.58 2.84 33.03
CA TYR A 81 13.34 3.34 33.64
C TYR A 81 12.65 4.40 32.78
N THR A 82 13.42 5.24 32.10
CA THR A 82 12.87 6.27 31.21
C THR A 82 12.20 5.65 29.98
N VAL A 83 12.78 4.60 29.40
CA VAL A 83 12.16 3.86 28.29
C VAL A 83 10.85 3.21 28.73
N ARG A 84 10.83 2.55 29.90
CA ARG A 84 9.60 1.95 30.43
C ARG A 84 8.50 2.98 30.68
N LEU A 85 8.88 4.17 31.17
CA LEU A 85 7.96 5.26 31.40
C LEU A 85 7.40 5.83 30.08
N LEU A 86 8.24 5.89 29.04
CA LEU A 86 7.82 6.29 27.70
C LEU A 86 6.89 5.26 27.05
N GLU A 87 7.17 3.96 27.22
CA GLU A 87 6.28 2.88 26.77
C GLU A 87 4.90 3.01 27.43
N LEU A 88 4.84 3.18 28.76
CA LEU A 88 3.58 3.39 29.48
C LEU A 88 2.85 4.68 29.04
N PHE A 89 3.58 5.76 28.78
CA PHE A 89 3.00 6.98 28.23
C PHE A 89 2.31 6.71 26.89
N LEU A 90 2.99 6.04 25.96
CA LEU A 90 2.44 5.70 24.65
C LEU A 90 1.22 4.77 24.76
N GLU A 91 1.24 3.80 25.67
CA GLU A 91 0.09 2.94 25.96
C GLU A 91 -1.14 3.75 26.41
N ILE A 92 -0.94 4.69 27.35
CA ILE A 92 -2.02 5.54 27.87
C ILE A 92 -2.52 6.51 26.80
N GLU A 93 -1.62 7.18 26.07
CA GLU A 93 -2.00 8.09 25.00
C GLU A 93 -2.79 7.38 23.91
N GLY A 94 -2.29 6.25 23.41
CA GLY A 94 -2.99 5.45 22.40
C GLY A 94 -4.33 4.91 22.89
N PHE A 95 -4.47 4.58 24.17
CA PHE A 95 -5.76 4.21 24.76
C PHE A 95 -6.71 5.40 24.88
N LEU A 96 -6.21 6.58 25.25
CA LEU A 96 -7.01 7.80 25.41
C LEU A 96 -7.57 8.31 24.07
N GLU A 97 -6.84 8.11 22.98
CA GLU A 97 -7.20 8.44 21.60
C GLU A 97 -8.30 7.54 21.01
N LYS A 98 -8.67 6.43 21.68
CA LYS A 98 -9.71 5.49 21.21
C LYS A 98 -10.93 5.47 22.13
N PRO A 99 -11.88 6.42 22.02
CA PRO A 99 -13.10 6.48 22.83
C PRO A 99 -13.90 5.17 22.87
N GLU A 100 -13.93 4.44 21.75
CA GLU A 100 -14.68 3.20 21.57
C GLU A 100 -14.12 2.08 22.44
N ALA A 101 -12.79 1.98 22.56
CA ALA A 101 -12.13 1.00 23.42
C ALA A 101 -12.22 1.36 24.93
N ARG A 102 -12.33 2.65 25.25
CA ARG A 102 -12.40 3.15 26.64
C ARG A 102 -13.72 2.84 27.31
N THR A 103 -14.80 2.85 26.55
CA THR A 103 -16.16 2.75 27.12
C THR A 103 -16.43 1.36 27.72
N PRO A 104 -16.16 0.23 27.02
CA PRO A 104 -16.25 -1.10 27.62
C PRO A 104 -15.40 -1.24 28.88
N PHE A 105 -14.18 -0.67 28.90
CA PHE A 105 -13.34 -0.70 30.09
C PHE A 105 -13.98 0.03 31.28
N LEU A 106 -14.52 1.24 31.05
CA LEU A 106 -15.23 2.00 32.08
C LEU A 106 -16.45 1.22 32.59
N LEU A 107 -17.25 0.62 31.69
CA LEU A 107 -18.40 -0.20 32.05
C LEU A 107 -17.99 -1.38 32.95
N GLY A 108 -16.92 -2.09 32.61
CA GLY A 108 -16.37 -3.15 33.45
C GLY A 108 -15.95 -2.65 34.84
N GLN A 109 -15.27 -1.50 34.91
CA GLN A 109 -14.88 -0.89 36.20
C GLN A 109 -16.08 -0.46 37.05
N LEU A 110 -17.15 0.09 36.43
CA LEU A 110 -18.38 0.48 37.11
C LEU A 110 -19.17 -0.74 37.60
N ARG A 111 -19.25 -1.80 36.77
CA ARG A 111 -19.90 -3.07 37.13
C ARG A 111 -19.21 -3.73 38.32
N GLN A 112 -17.89 -3.85 38.30
CA GLN A 112 -17.11 -4.42 39.41
C GLN A 112 -17.30 -3.67 40.74
N ARG A 113 -17.53 -2.35 40.67
CA ARG A 113 -17.82 -1.48 41.83
C ARG A 113 -19.30 -1.35 42.15
N GLN A 114 -20.16 -2.11 41.46
CA GLN A 114 -21.62 -2.11 41.63
C GLN A 114 -22.22 -0.70 41.52
N GLN A 115 -21.75 0.11 40.56
CA GLN A 115 -22.24 1.47 40.32
C GLN A 115 -23.33 1.49 39.23
N LEU A 116 -24.53 1.02 39.57
CA LEU A 116 -25.63 0.77 38.62
C LEU A 116 -26.01 1.99 37.76
N ARG A 117 -26.37 3.11 38.41
CA ARG A 117 -26.87 4.31 37.71
C ARG A 117 -25.84 4.90 36.74
N TRP A 118 -24.56 4.82 37.13
CA TRP A 118 -23.46 5.29 36.29
C TRP A 118 -23.21 4.36 35.12
N PHE A 119 -23.33 3.05 35.33
CA PHE A 119 -23.24 2.04 34.29
C PHE A 119 -24.31 2.25 33.21
N GLU A 120 -25.59 2.32 33.60
CA GLU A 120 -26.71 2.51 32.66
C GLU A 120 -26.58 3.81 31.86
N LYS A 121 -26.18 4.90 32.52
CA LYS A 121 -25.94 6.19 31.85
C LYS A 121 -24.79 6.12 30.84
N ALA A 122 -23.68 5.47 31.19
CA ALA A 122 -22.54 5.32 30.29
C ALA A 122 -22.88 4.42 29.10
N LEU A 123 -23.61 3.31 29.34
CA LEU A 123 -24.05 2.39 28.29
C LEU A 123 -24.99 3.09 27.30
N SER A 124 -26.04 3.75 27.78
CA SER A 124 -27.01 4.46 26.93
C SER A 124 -26.35 5.56 26.09
N LYS A 125 -25.38 6.30 26.66
CA LYS A 125 -24.59 7.28 25.90
C LYS A 125 -23.77 6.60 24.79
N SER A 126 -23.15 5.47 25.08
CA SER A 126 -22.37 4.71 24.10
C SER A 126 -23.24 4.18 22.95
N GLU A 127 -24.44 3.69 23.27
CA GLU A 127 -25.39 3.20 22.28
C GLU A 127 -25.92 4.30 21.38
N ALA A 128 -26.23 5.47 21.94
CA ALA A 128 -26.64 6.63 21.18
C ALA A 128 -25.55 7.10 20.20
N ASN A 129 -24.28 7.12 20.64
CA ASN A 129 -23.15 7.46 19.79
C ASN A 129 -22.97 6.43 18.66
N ALA A 130 -23.02 5.14 18.99
CA ALA A 130 -22.85 4.08 18.00
C ALA A 130 -23.98 4.04 16.95
N ALA A 131 -25.20 4.46 17.32
CA ALA A 131 -26.32 4.57 16.40
C ALA A 131 -26.18 5.73 15.39
N GLN A 132 -25.40 6.76 15.73
CA GLN A 132 -25.10 7.89 14.84
C GLN A 132 -23.94 7.59 13.88
N GLN A 133 -23.15 6.55 14.17
CA GLN A 133 -22.05 6.15 13.30
C GLN A 133 -22.61 5.49 12.03
N ARG A 134 -22.27 6.07 10.88
CA ARG A 134 -22.69 5.60 9.57
C ARG A 134 -21.91 4.34 9.16
N GLU A 135 -20.59 4.41 9.29
CA GLU A 135 -19.67 3.33 8.93
C GLU A 135 -19.79 2.16 9.91
N ARG A 136 -19.91 0.94 9.36
CA ARG A 136 -20.07 -0.29 10.13
C ARG A 136 -19.09 -1.34 9.63
N ASP A 137 -17.82 -1.08 9.91
CA ASP A 137 -16.72 -2.00 9.66
C ASP A 137 -16.66 -3.11 10.72
N ALA A 138 -15.68 -4.00 10.57
CA ALA A 138 -15.45 -5.08 11.54
C ALA A 138 -15.21 -4.53 12.97
N ASP A 139 -14.47 -3.43 13.11
CA ASP A 139 -14.15 -2.84 14.40
C ASP A 139 -15.42 -2.32 15.08
N TRP A 140 -16.35 -1.71 14.33
CA TRP A 140 -17.67 -1.33 14.86
C TRP A 140 -18.40 -2.53 15.48
N TYR A 141 -18.48 -3.66 14.77
CA TYR A 141 -19.11 -4.87 15.29
C TYR A 141 -18.39 -5.42 16.52
N TYR A 142 -17.06 -5.34 16.57
CA TYR A 142 -16.27 -5.74 17.74
C TYR A 142 -16.59 -4.89 18.96
N HIS A 143 -16.63 -3.56 18.82
CA HIS A 143 -16.95 -2.66 19.92
C HIS A 143 -18.38 -2.88 20.43
N ARG A 144 -19.35 -3.08 19.53
CA ARG A 144 -20.74 -3.41 19.90
C ARG A 144 -20.82 -4.73 20.66
N PHE A 145 -20.05 -5.74 20.24
CA PHE A 145 -19.93 -7.01 20.95
C PHE A 145 -19.38 -6.83 22.38
N GLN A 146 -18.36 -5.98 22.57
CA GLN A 146 -17.81 -5.69 23.89
C GLN A 146 -18.83 -5.00 24.80
N LEU A 147 -19.57 -4.01 24.28
CA LEU A 147 -20.63 -3.32 25.03
C LEU A 147 -21.76 -4.28 25.42
N ALA A 148 -22.23 -5.11 24.48
CA ALA A 148 -23.25 -6.11 24.73
C ALA A 148 -22.79 -7.16 25.75
N THR A 149 -21.50 -7.50 25.77
CA THR A 149 -20.90 -8.39 26.77
C THR A 149 -20.95 -7.80 28.18
N GLU A 150 -20.60 -6.52 28.35
CA GLU A 150 -20.69 -5.87 29.66
C GLU A 150 -22.15 -5.71 30.11
N SER A 151 -23.07 -5.44 29.17
CA SER A 151 -24.50 -5.38 29.41
C SER A 151 -25.06 -6.72 29.92
N ASP A 152 -24.74 -7.82 29.22
CA ASP A 152 -25.09 -9.20 29.59
C ASP A 152 -24.63 -9.56 31.01
N TYR A 153 -23.38 -9.25 31.35
CA TYR A 153 -22.88 -9.46 32.70
C TYR A 153 -23.59 -8.61 33.76
N PHE A 154 -23.87 -7.35 33.46
CA PHE A 154 -24.53 -6.45 34.39
C PHE A 154 -25.96 -6.90 34.70
N PHE A 155 -26.78 -7.16 33.68
CA PHE A 155 -28.17 -7.55 33.85
C PHE A 155 -28.33 -8.95 34.45
N THR A 156 -27.42 -9.87 34.16
CA THR A 156 -27.40 -11.19 34.81
C THR A 156 -27.07 -11.11 36.31
N THR A 157 -26.23 -10.16 36.72
CA THR A 157 -25.74 -10.04 38.12
C THR A 157 -26.66 -9.18 38.99
N VAL A 158 -27.30 -8.16 38.43
CA VAL A 158 -27.88 -7.05 39.19
C VAL A 158 -29.42 -6.96 39.08
N ALA A 159 -30.01 -7.38 37.97
CA ALA A 159 -31.43 -7.14 37.69
C ALA A 159 -32.24 -8.44 37.71
N GLU A 160 -33.30 -8.48 38.51
CA GLU A 160 -34.36 -9.48 38.40
C GLU A 160 -34.90 -9.52 36.96
N ARG A 161 -34.44 -10.49 36.16
CA ARG A 161 -35.04 -11.04 34.92
C ARG A 161 -36.00 -10.09 34.16
N ARG A 162 -35.60 -8.86 33.87
CA ARG A 162 -36.23 -8.10 32.79
C ARG A 162 -35.86 -8.82 31.49
N ARG A 163 -36.76 -8.81 30.50
CA ARG A 163 -36.47 -9.35 29.16
C ARG A 163 -35.29 -8.56 28.59
N ASP A 164 -34.09 -9.10 28.75
CA ASP A 164 -32.85 -8.51 28.30
C ASP A 164 -32.47 -9.15 26.96
N SER A 165 -32.30 -8.33 25.92
CA SER A 165 -31.83 -8.77 24.61
C SER A 165 -30.31 -8.82 24.53
N SER A 166 -29.58 -8.40 25.57
CA SER A 166 -28.12 -8.27 25.54
C SER A 166 -27.38 -9.52 25.10
N LEU A 167 -27.84 -10.72 25.51
CA LEU A 167 -27.24 -11.98 25.06
C LEU A 167 -27.46 -12.23 23.56
N GLN A 168 -28.65 -11.91 23.05
CA GLN A 168 -28.98 -12.00 21.63
C GLN A 168 -28.15 -10.99 20.82
N ASP A 169 -28.06 -9.75 21.31
CA ASP A 169 -27.26 -8.68 20.70
C ASP A 169 -25.77 -9.04 20.70
N LYS A 170 -25.26 -9.60 21.81
CA LYS A 170 -23.89 -10.11 21.92
C LYS A 170 -23.59 -11.15 20.86
N GLN A 171 -24.47 -12.15 20.67
CA GLN A 171 -24.29 -13.17 19.63
C GLN A 171 -24.40 -12.55 18.22
N PHE A 172 -25.33 -11.62 18.01
CA PHE A 172 -25.45 -10.91 16.75
C PHE A 172 -24.14 -10.20 16.39
N TYR A 173 -23.62 -9.34 17.26
CA TYR A 173 -22.40 -8.58 16.98
C TYR A 173 -21.16 -9.48 16.88
N LEU A 174 -21.05 -10.53 17.71
CA LEU A 174 -19.97 -11.51 17.62
C LEU A 174 -19.93 -12.20 16.25
N ASN A 175 -21.08 -12.67 15.76
CA ASN A 175 -21.16 -13.37 14.49
C ASN A 175 -20.81 -12.45 13.31
N HIS A 176 -21.26 -11.19 13.35
CA HIS A 176 -20.95 -10.23 12.30
C HIS A 176 -19.48 -9.83 12.29
N TYR A 177 -18.89 -9.60 13.47
CA TYR A 177 -17.46 -9.36 13.62
C TYR A 177 -16.65 -10.54 13.07
N PHE A 178 -17.01 -11.76 13.49
CA PHE A 178 -16.36 -12.99 13.05
C PHE A 178 -16.42 -13.13 11.53
N LEU A 179 -17.60 -13.01 10.91
CA LEU A 179 -17.75 -13.14 9.46
C LEU A 179 -16.96 -12.08 8.70
N SER A 180 -17.03 -10.82 9.13
CA SER A 180 -16.35 -9.69 8.48
C SER A 180 -14.83 -9.91 8.46
N VAL A 181 -14.23 -10.22 9.62
CA VAL A 181 -12.79 -10.49 9.72
C VAL A 181 -12.41 -11.77 8.99
N LYS A 182 -13.20 -12.85 9.16
CA LYS A 182 -12.89 -14.15 8.57
C LYS A 182 -12.87 -14.10 7.04
N LEU A 183 -13.84 -13.43 6.42
CA LEU A 183 -13.92 -13.31 4.96
C LEU A 183 -12.84 -12.37 4.40
N ARG A 184 -12.54 -11.27 5.11
CA ARG A 184 -11.43 -10.39 4.76
C ARG A 184 -10.10 -11.14 4.78
N ASP A 185 -9.81 -11.84 5.87
CA ASP A 185 -8.57 -12.60 6.01
C ASP A 185 -8.51 -13.75 5.00
N ALA A 186 -9.65 -14.37 4.67
CA ALA A 186 -9.72 -15.39 3.63
C ALA A 186 -9.35 -14.84 2.24
N CYS A 187 -9.72 -13.60 1.91
CA CYS A 187 -9.27 -12.93 0.67
C CYS A 187 -7.74 -12.78 0.66
N GLU A 188 -7.17 -12.31 1.76
CA GLU A 188 -5.72 -12.12 1.89
C GLU A 188 -4.96 -13.45 1.81
N MET A 189 -5.47 -14.49 2.47
CA MET A 189 -4.94 -15.84 2.37
C MET A 189 -4.96 -16.31 0.91
N ALA A 190 -6.11 -16.25 0.22
CA ALA A 190 -6.25 -16.69 -1.17
C ALA A 190 -5.28 -15.96 -2.13
N VAL A 191 -5.05 -14.67 -1.93
CA VAL A 191 -4.05 -13.91 -2.71
C VAL A 191 -2.63 -14.37 -2.40
N ARG A 192 -2.28 -14.54 -1.12
CA ARG A 192 -0.95 -14.98 -0.70
C ARG A 192 -0.63 -16.40 -1.15
N GLU A 193 -1.60 -17.33 -1.13
CA GLU A 193 -1.40 -18.70 -1.63
C GLU A 193 -0.95 -18.68 -3.09
N ARG A 194 -1.59 -17.84 -3.90
CA ARG A 194 -1.27 -17.72 -5.31
C ARG A 194 0.12 -17.12 -5.57
N ILE A 195 0.52 -16.13 -4.77
CA ILE A 195 1.79 -15.42 -4.95
C ILE A 195 2.96 -16.23 -4.35
N LEU A 196 2.81 -16.70 -3.11
CA LEU A 196 3.86 -17.35 -2.32
C LEU A 196 3.89 -18.87 -2.49
N LYS A 197 2.88 -19.47 -3.12
CA LYS A 197 2.71 -20.94 -3.24
C LYS A 197 2.73 -21.65 -1.88
N VAL A 198 2.24 -20.98 -0.85
CA VAL A 198 1.99 -21.54 0.48
C VAL A 198 0.53 -21.99 0.53
N ALA A 199 0.23 -23.07 1.24
CA ALA A 199 -1.14 -23.48 1.51
C ALA A 199 -1.50 -23.09 2.95
N TYR A 200 -2.59 -22.35 3.10
CA TYR A 200 -3.21 -22.09 4.39
C TYR A 200 -4.34 -23.10 4.62
N GLN A 201 -4.52 -23.51 5.88
CA GLN A 201 -5.58 -24.43 6.26
C GLN A 201 -6.40 -23.80 7.39
N ASP A 202 -7.55 -23.23 7.03
CA ASP A 202 -8.54 -22.78 8.01
C ASP A 202 -9.93 -23.30 7.62
N ALA A 203 -10.37 -24.36 8.31
CA ALA A 203 -11.68 -24.96 8.07
C ALA A 203 -12.85 -24.00 8.37
N MET A 204 -12.64 -22.96 9.18
CA MET A 204 -13.68 -22.00 9.52
C MET A 204 -14.01 -21.06 8.36
N VAL A 205 -13.14 -20.95 7.36
CA VAL A 205 -13.46 -20.20 6.13
C VAL A 205 -14.64 -20.85 5.41
N ALA A 206 -14.68 -22.18 5.31
CA ALA A 206 -15.79 -22.89 4.69
C ALA A 206 -17.11 -22.65 5.43
N VAL A 207 -17.08 -22.64 6.77
CA VAL A 207 -18.26 -22.34 7.60
C VAL A 207 -18.75 -20.91 7.39
N ALA A 208 -17.85 -19.93 7.35
CA ALA A 208 -18.20 -18.54 7.11
C ALA A 208 -18.83 -18.33 5.73
N LEU A 209 -18.29 -18.97 4.69
CA LEU A 209 -18.83 -18.91 3.34
C LEU A 209 -20.22 -19.54 3.26
N GLN A 210 -20.39 -20.74 3.83
CA GLN A 210 -21.67 -21.43 3.86
C GLN A 210 -22.74 -20.60 4.57
N GLN A 211 -22.39 -19.97 5.69
CA GLN A 211 -23.31 -19.13 6.45
C GLN A 211 -23.85 -17.94 5.64
N VAL A 212 -23.02 -17.35 4.78
CA VAL A 212 -23.44 -16.25 3.89
C VAL A 212 -24.24 -16.77 2.69
N GLU A 213 -23.88 -17.94 2.16
CA GLU A 213 -24.57 -18.58 1.04
C GLU A 213 -25.99 -19.04 1.39
N GLU A 214 -26.21 -19.50 2.62
CA GLU A 214 -27.53 -19.97 3.08
C GLU A 214 -28.54 -18.84 3.35
N ASP A 215 -28.06 -17.62 3.62
CA ASP A 215 -28.91 -16.45 3.92
C ASP A 215 -28.37 -15.15 3.28
N PRO A 216 -28.34 -15.04 1.94
CA PRO A 216 -27.73 -13.90 1.26
C PRO A 216 -28.44 -12.57 1.55
N GLU A 217 -29.78 -12.59 1.68
CA GLU A 217 -30.59 -11.38 1.94
C GLU A 217 -30.22 -10.72 3.26
N ARG A 218 -29.93 -11.52 4.29
CA ARG A 218 -29.51 -11.01 5.60
C ARG A 218 -28.19 -10.25 5.54
N TYR A 219 -27.22 -10.75 4.77
CA TYR A 219 -25.88 -10.17 4.72
C TYR A 219 -25.70 -9.14 3.61
N GLN A 220 -26.62 -9.05 2.64
CA GLN A 220 -26.55 -8.11 1.52
C GLN A 220 -26.43 -6.64 1.97
N SER A 221 -27.08 -6.30 3.09
CA SER A 221 -27.08 -4.96 3.67
C SER A 221 -25.84 -4.64 4.52
N ILE A 222 -24.90 -5.59 4.66
CA ILE A 222 -23.70 -5.46 5.50
C ILE A 222 -22.47 -5.46 4.58
N PRO A 223 -21.93 -4.28 4.22
CA PRO A 223 -20.84 -4.15 3.24
C PRO A 223 -19.61 -4.98 3.61
N ALA A 224 -19.18 -4.94 4.87
CA ALA A 224 -18.02 -5.66 5.38
C ALA A 224 -18.13 -7.21 5.32
N ILE A 225 -19.33 -7.77 5.09
CA ILE A 225 -19.50 -9.22 4.90
C ILE A 225 -19.70 -9.51 3.41
N ASN A 226 -20.67 -8.84 2.79
CA ASN A 226 -21.07 -9.13 1.42
C ASN A 226 -19.95 -8.83 0.41
N ILE A 227 -19.23 -7.71 0.56
CA ILE A 227 -18.15 -7.35 -0.37
C ILE A 227 -17.01 -8.36 -0.26
N TYR A 228 -16.55 -8.68 0.96
CA TYR A 228 -15.47 -9.66 1.12
C TYR A 228 -15.88 -11.08 0.72
N TYR A 229 -17.13 -11.47 0.92
CA TYR A 229 -17.66 -12.71 0.36
C TYR A 229 -17.51 -12.73 -1.18
N GLN A 230 -17.99 -11.69 -1.86
CA GLN A 230 -17.90 -11.63 -3.33
C GLN A 230 -16.45 -11.52 -3.83
N LEU A 231 -15.59 -10.78 -3.14
CA LEU A 231 -14.16 -10.73 -3.44
C LEU A 231 -13.50 -12.10 -3.30
N TYR A 232 -13.80 -12.85 -2.24
CA TYR A 232 -13.28 -14.20 -2.07
C TYR A 232 -13.71 -15.12 -3.21
N GLN A 233 -14.99 -15.06 -3.61
CA GLN A 233 -15.52 -15.82 -4.74
C GLN A 233 -14.86 -15.39 -6.06
N MET A 234 -14.65 -14.09 -6.27
CA MET A 234 -13.93 -13.55 -7.44
C MET A 234 -12.49 -14.09 -7.50
N ILE A 235 -11.77 -14.10 -6.39
CA ILE A 235 -10.37 -14.55 -6.32
C ILE A 235 -10.26 -16.06 -6.57
N THR A 236 -11.16 -16.86 -5.97
CA THR A 236 -11.06 -18.33 -6.00
C THR A 236 -11.73 -18.97 -7.21
N LYS A 237 -12.89 -18.48 -7.63
CA LYS A 237 -13.64 -19.01 -8.80
C LYS A 237 -13.30 -18.28 -10.11
N ALA A 238 -12.57 -17.16 -10.05
CA ALA A 238 -12.25 -16.30 -11.20
C ALA A 238 -13.47 -15.80 -12.00
N GLY A 239 -14.65 -15.76 -11.35
CA GLY A 239 -15.91 -15.35 -11.99
C GLY A 239 -16.00 -13.84 -12.21
N GLU A 240 -16.30 -13.44 -13.44
CA GLU A 240 -16.50 -12.04 -13.83
C GLU A 240 -17.76 -11.43 -13.20
N ASP A 241 -18.80 -12.25 -12.95
CA ASP A 241 -20.03 -11.80 -12.30
C ASP A 241 -19.77 -11.24 -10.89
N TYR A 242 -18.85 -11.86 -10.14
CA TYR A 242 -18.45 -11.38 -8.82
C TYR A 242 -17.70 -10.05 -8.87
N TYR A 243 -16.93 -9.81 -9.94
CA TYR A 243 -16.23 -8.54 -10.14
C TYR A 243 -17.24 -7.39 -10.28
N TYR A 244 -18.23 -7.52 -11.18
CA TYR A 244 -19.26 -6.49 -11.33
C TYR A 244 -20.22 -6.41 -10.15
N GLY A 245 -20.47 -7.53 -9.45
CA GLY A 245 -21.21 -7.53 -8.19
C GLY A 245 -20.56 -6.61 -7.16
N VAL A 246 -19.24 -6.73 -6.95
CA VAL A 246 -18.50 -5.85 -6.04
C VAL A 246 -18.56 -4.40 -6.50
N LEU A 247 -18.38 -4.11 -7.78
CA LEU A 247 -18.50 -2.74 -8.31
C LEU A 247 -19.88 -2.13 -8.05
N HIS A 248 -20.95 -2.92 -8.24
CA HIS A 248 -22.31 -2.49 -7.96
C HIS A 248 -22.48 -2.16 -6.46
N HIS A 249 -22.04 -3.02 -5.56
CA HIS A 249 -22.11 -2.76 -4.13
C HIS A 249 -21.32 -1.54 -3.70
N LEU A 250 -20.11 -1.38 -4.24
CA LEU A 250 -19.32 -0.19 -4.01
C LEU A 250 -20.07 1.07 -4.49
N SER A 251 -20.69 1.07 -5.66
CA SER A 251 -21.44 2.24 -6.14
C SER A 251 -22.59 2.67 -5.22
N CYS A 252 -23.16 1.74 -4.44
CA CYS A 252 -24.29 1.99 -3.55
C CYS A 252 -23.87 2.23 -2.08
N GLN A 253 -22.76 1.64 -1.63
CA GLN A 253 -22.40 1.53 -0.20
C GLN A 253 -20.99 2.02 0.12
N GLN A 254 -20.29 2.64 -0.84
CA GLN A 254 -18.94 3.16 -0.66
C GLN A 254 -18.78 4.18 0.48
N GLU A 255 -19.84 4.88 0.86
CA GLU A 255 -19.81 5.88 1.95
C GLU A 255 -19.97 5.26 3.35
N ASP A 256 -20.24 3.95 3.42
CA ASP A 256 -20.43 3.22 4.68
C ASP A 256 -19.17 2.43 5.07
N LEU A 257 -18.07 2.61 4.31
CA LEU A 257 -16.80 1.92 4.48
C LEU A 257 -15.67 2.92 4.77
N PRO A 258 -14.76 2.61 5.72
CA PRO A 258 -13.56 3.41 5.95
C PRO A 258 -12.63 3.43 4.72
N ASP A 259 -11.88 4.52 4.54
CA ASP A 259 -10.96 4.69 3.41
C ASP A 259 -9.91 3.57 3.30
N GLU A 260 -9.37 3.11 4.43
CA GLU A 260 -8.42 1.99 4.46
C GLU A 260 -9.04 0.68 3.96
N GLU A 261 -10.32 0.46 4.24
CA GLU A 261 -11.06 -0.70 3.75
C GLU A 261 -11.32 -0.59 2.24
N LEU A 262 -11.71 0.60 1.77
CA LEU A 262 -11.88 0.88 0.35
C LEU A 262 -10.57 0.66 -0.43
N LYS A 263 -9.43 1.16 0.07
CA LYS A 263 -8.11 0.93 -0.53
C LYS A 263 -7.85 -0.57 -0.75
N ASN A 264 -8.09 -1.39 0.27
CA ASN A 264 -7.91 -2.84 0.18
C ASN A 264 -8.84 -3.49 -0.85
N ILE A 265 -10.13 -3.11 -0.87
CA ILE A 265 -11.10 -3.63 -1.84
C ILE A 265 -10.67 -3.29 -3.28
N TYR A 266 -10.31 -2.02 -3.54
CA TYR A 266 -9.84 -1.61 -4.86
C TYR A 266 -8.55 -2.34 -5.27
N ASN A 267 -7.64 -2.61 -4.34
CA ASN A 267 -6.43 -3.39 -4.63
C ASN A 267 -6.78 -4.81 -5.13
N TYR A 268 -7.78 -5.47 -4.55
CA TYR A 268 -8.24 -6.77 -5.06
C TYR A 268 -8.84 -6.67 -6.47
N LEU A 269 -9.65 -5.65 -6.74
CA LEU A 269 -10.26 -5.40 -8.05
C LEU A 269 -9.20 -5.08 -9.13
N GLN A 270 -8.23 -4.24 -8.81
CA GLN A 270 -7.10 -3.93 -9.69
C GLN A 270 -6.29 -5.19 -10.01
N ASN A 271 -5.97 -6.01 -9.00
CA ASN A 271 -5.23 -7.26 -9.19
C ASN A 271 -5.98 -8.23 -10.11
N TYR A 272 -7.30 -8.33 -9.96
CA TYR A 272 -8.14 -9.10 -10.89
C TYR A 272 -8.06 -8.57 -12.32
N CYS A 273 -8.19 -7.25 -12.52
CA CYS A 273 -8.06 -6.63 -13.84
C CYS A 273 -6.68 -6.88 -14.46
N ILE A 274 -5.61 -6.73 -13.68
CA ILE A 274 -4.23 -6.98 -14.13
C ILE A 274 -4.07 -8.42 -14.61
N GLN A 275 -4.59 -9.38 -13.85
CA GLN A 275 -4.59 -10.79 -14.25
C GLN A 275 -5.31 -10.97 -15.59
N LYS A 276 -6.51 -10.41 -15.74
CA LYS A 276 -7.33 -10.51 -16.95
C LYS A 276 -6.67 -9.87 -18.18
N ILE A 277 -6.04 -8.71 -18.00
CA ILE A 277 -5.24 -8.06 -19.05
C ILE A 277 -4.07 -8.95 -19.47
N ASN A 278 -3.39 -9.58 -18.51
CA ASN A 278 -2.26 -10.47 -18.79
C ASN A 278 -2.68 -11.76 -19.51
N THR A 279 -3.93 -12.22 -19.34
CA THR A 279 -4.50 -13.34 -20.09
C THR A 279 -5.08 -12.94 -21.45
N GLY A 280 -4.99 -11.65 -21.83
CA GLY A 280 -5.39 -11.14 -23.14
C GLY A 280 -6.79 -10.52 -23.20
N GLU A 281 -7.48 -10.37 -22.08
CA GLU A 281 -8.82 -9.78 -22.03
C GLU A 281 -8.75 -8.24 -22.01
N ALA A 282 -8.63 -7.63 -23.19
CA ALA A 282 -8.38 -6.19 -23.34
C ALA A 282 -9.45 -5.27 -22.72
N LYS A 283 -10.71 -5.74 -22.56
CA LYS A 283 -11.80 -4.96 -21.94
C LYS A 283 -11.44 -4.47 -20.53
N PHE A 284 -10.70 -5.28 -19.77
CA PHE A 284 -10.30 -4.94 -18.41
C PHE A 284 -9.26 -3.81 -18.32
N LEU A 285 -8.70 -3.39 -19.47
CA LEU A 285 -7.87 -2.19 -19.52
C LEU A 285 -8.69 -0.92 -19.27
N GLN A 286 -9.92 -0.87 -19.78
CA GLN A 286 -10.85 0.22 -19.52
C GLN A 286 -11.32 0.20 -18.07
N GLU A 287 -11.66 -0.99 -17.57
CA GLU A 287 -12.10 -1.19 -16.18
C GLU A 287 -11.05 -0.70 -15.17
N ILE A 288 -9.79 -1.16 -15.28
CA ILE A 288 -8.74 -0.73 -14.34
C ILE A 288 -8.46 0.77 -14.43
N PHE A 289 -8.63 1.38 -15.60
CA PHE A 289 -8.48 2.82 -15.76
C PHE A 289 -9.56 3.59 -15.00
N GLN A 290 -10.82 3.13 -15.07
CA GLN A 290 -11.91 3.71 -14.29
C GLN A 290 -11.69 3.55 -12.78
N LEU A 291 -11.17 2.41 -12.32
CA LEU A 291 -10.82 2.22 -10.91
C LEU A 291 -9.77 3.26 -10.45
N TYR A 292 -8.73 3.49 -11.25
CA TYR A 292 -7.73 4.50 -10.94
C TYR A 292 -8.35 5.90 -10.84
N GLN A 293 -9.23 6.28 -11.76
CA GLN A 293 -9.90 7.58 -11.75
C GLN A 293 -10.71 7.77 -10.45
N VAL A 294 -11.54 6.79 -10.08
CA VAL A 294 -12.34 6.84 -8.85
C VAL A 294 -11.46 6.95 -7.60
N GLN A 295 -10.35 6.20 -7.54
CA GLN A 295 -9.44 6.25 -6.39
C GLN A 295 -8.63 7.56 -6.33
N LEU A 296 -8.31 8.17 -7.47
CA LEU A 296 -7.66 9.49 -7.52
C LEU A 296 -8.62 10.58 -7.05
N ASP A 297 -9.86 10.58 -7.54
CA ASP A 297 -10.88 11.59 -7.19
C ASP A 297 -11.19 11.58 -5.69
N ARG A 298 -11.13 10.40 -5.05
CA ARG A 298 -11.29 10.23 -3.61
C ARG A 298 -10.00 10.38 -2.79
N GLY A 299 -8.85 10.54 -3.43
CA GLY A 299 -7.56 10.61 -2.73
C GLY A 299 -7.10 9.28 -2.11
N LEU A 300 -7.71 8.13 -2.47
CA LEU A 300 -7.40 6.81 -1.91
C LEU A 300 -6.01 6.29 -2.31
N LEU A 301 -5.42 6.81 -3.39
CA LEU A 301 -4.06 6.45 -3.82
C LEU A 301 -2.96 7.28 -3.13
N LEU A 302 -3.35 8.25 -2.29
CA LEU A 302 -2.42 9.10 -1.56
C LEU A 302 -2.08 8.47 -0.20
N GLU A 303 -0.78 8.39 0.08
CA GLU A 303 -0.23 8.01 1.38
C GLU A 303 0.50 9.24 1.92
N ASP A 304 0.08 9.74 3.10
CA ASP A 304 0.59 10.99 3.68
C ASP A 304 0.57 12.20 2.71
N GLY A 305 -0.47 12.26 1.87
CA GLY A 305 -0.64 13.29 0.84
C GLY A 305 0.26 13.10 -0.40
N GLN A 306 1.00 12.00 -0.50
CA GLN A 306 1.87 11.69 -1.62
C GLN A 306 1.35 10.55 -2.48
N LEU A 307 1.56 10.66 -3.79
CA LEU A 307 1.25 9.60 -4.76
C LEU A 307 2.51 8.78 -5.03
N SER A 308 2.43 7.48 -4.80
CA SER A 308 3.52 6.55 -5.14
C SER A 308 3.93 6.65 -6.61
N GLU A 309 5.23 6.70 -6.87
CA GLU A 309 5.80 6.71 -8.22
C GLU A 309 5.35 5.51 -9.08
N TRP A 310 5.01 4.39 -8.42
CA TRP A 310 4.54 3.17 -9.07
C TRP A 310 3.08 3.30 -9.51
N HIS A 311 2.21 3.87 -8.67
CA HIS A 311 0.83 4.19 -9.05
C HIS A 311 0.84 5.18 -10.21
N TYR A 312 1.60 6.27 -10.09
CA TYR A 312 1.74 7.29 -11.14
C TYR A 312 2.16 6.68 -12.49
N LYS A 313 3.21 5.84 -12.50
CA LYS A 313 3.65 5.15 -13.71
C LYS A 313 2.60 4.18 -14.27
N ASN A 314 1.93 3.40 -13.42
CA ASN A 314 0.95 2.41 -13.85
C ASN A 314 -0.29 3.06 -14.46
N ILE A 315 -0.74 4.19 -13.88
CA ILE A 315 -1.84 5.00 -14.38
C ILE A 315 -1.51 5.55 -15.77
N VAL A 316 -0.36 6.22 -15.93
CA VAL A 316 0.11 6.73 -17.23
C VAL A 316 0.21 5.60 -18.25
N THR A 317 0.84 4.48 -17.89
CA THR A 317 0.99 3.33 -18.81
C THR A 317 -0.35 2.77 -19.25
N THR A 318 -1.31 2.65 -18.33
CA THR A 318 -2.68 2.17 -18.60
C THR A 318 -3.41 3.12 -19.54
N ALA A 319 -3.44 4.40 -19.22
CA ALA A 319 -4.16 5.42 -19.97
C ALA A 319 -3.56 5.65 -21.38
N LEU A 320 -2.23 5.57 -21.53
CA LEU A 320 -1.58 5.60 -22.84
C LEU A 320 -1.96 4.41 -23.71
N ARG A 321 -2.15 3.22 -23.13
CA ARG A 321 -2.63 2.04 -23.89
C ARG A 321 -4.08 2.17 -24.35
N LEU A 322 -4.88 3.00 -23.68
CA LEU A 322 -6.22 3.40 -24.09
C LEU A 322 -6.23 4.59 -25.05
N ASN A 323 -5.06 5.12 -25.40
CA ASN A 323 -4.90 6.31 -26.24
C ASN A 323 -5.58 7.58 -25.66
N ALA A 324 -5.70 7.66 -24.33
CA ALA A 324 -6.28 8.81 -23.62
C ALA A 324 -5.24 9.93 -23.43
N LEU A 325 -4.65 10.43 -24.53
CA LEU A 325 -3.50 11.34 -24.49
C LEU A 325 -3.76 12.62 -23.69
N ASP A 326 -4.87 13.32 -23.93
CA ASP A 326 -5.18 14.59 -23.26
C ASP A 326 -5.28 14.40 -21.74
N TRP A 327 -5.97 13.34 -21.31
CA TRP A 327 -6.09 13.00 -19.90
C TRP A 327 -4.73 12.70 -19.27
N VAL A 328 -3.87 11.95 -19.97
CA VAL A 328 -2.52 11.61 -19.47
C VAL A 328 -1.67 12.84 -19.27
N TYR A 329 -1.72 13.80 -20.20
CA TYR A 329 -0.94 15.03 -20.08
C TYR A 329 -1.34 15.82 -18.83
N HIS A 330 -2.64 16.03 -18.62
CA HIS A 330 -3.14 16.69 -17.42
C HIS A 330 -2.78 15.94 -16.15
N PHE A 331 -2.99 14.63 -16.11
CA PHE A 331 -2.58 13.80 -14.96
C PHE A 331 -1.09 13.94 -14.63
N ILE A 332 -0.22 13.94 -15.64
CA ILE A 332 1.23 14.04 -15.44
C ILE A 332 1.60 15.37 -14.79
N GLU A 333 1.03 16.47 -15.26
CA GLU A 333 1.32 17.81 -14.76
C GLU A 333 0.69 18.04 -13.37
N ASP A 334 -0.59 17.69 -13.19
CA ASP A 334 -1.36 17.99 -11.98
C ASP A 334 -0.85 17.21 -10.75
N TYR A 335 -0.41 15.96 -10.95
CA TYR A 335 0.02 15.09 -9.85
C TYR A 335 1.54 15.09 -9.62
N ARG A 336 2.32 15.86 -10.38
CA ARG A 336 3.78 15.90 -10.26
C ARG A 336 4.25 16.28 -8.86
N GLU A 337 3.64 17.31 -8.26
CA GLU A 337 4.07 17.82 -6.94
C GLU A 337 3.69 16.89 -5.79
N LEU A 338 2.76 15.95 -6.02
CA LEU A 338 2.39 14.93 -5.07
C LEU A 338 3.35 13.73 -5.07
N LEU A 339 4.31 13.67 -5.99
CA LEU A 339 5.33 12.61 -5.98
C LEU A 339 6.35 12.81 -4.86
N PRO A 340 6.84 11.72 -4.24
CA PRO A 340 7.92 11.76 -3.26
C PRO A 340 9.15 12.49 -3.82
N GLU A 341 9.74 13.39 -3.04
CA GLU A 341 10.80 14.30 -3.50
C GLU A 341 11.99 13.58 -4.15
N GLY A 342 12.46 12.47 -3.56
CA GLY A 342 13.58 11.68 -4.09
C GLY A 342 13.30 10.95 -5.41
N ALA A 343 12.02 10.76 -5.75
CA ALA A 343 11.57 10.07 -6.95
C ALA A 343 11.01 11.01 -8.04
N ARG A 344 10.57 12.21 -7.64
CA ARG A 344 9.74 13.14 -8.43
C ARG A 344 10.30 13.40 -9.83
N ASP A 345 11.55 13.83 -9.95
CA ASP A 345 12.12 14.21 -11.26
C ASP A 345 12.25 13.01 -12.21
N ASN A 346 12.72 11.85 -11.71
CA ASN A 346 12.84 10.63 -12.51
C ASN A 346 11.48 10.11 -12.96
N ALA A 347 10.51 10.05 -12.05
CA ALA A 347 9.16 9.59 -12.33
C ALA A 347 8.44 10.50 -13.32
N TYR A 348 8.47 11.82 -13.10
CA TYR A 348 7.87 12.82 -14.00
C TYR A 348 8.45 12.73 -15.40
N ARG A 349 9.78 12.82 -15.55
CA ARG A 349 10.44 12.81 -16.87
C ARG A 349 10.19 11.52 -17.65
N PHE A 350 10.27 10.37 -16.99
CA PHE A 350 10.04 9.09 -17.65
C PHE A 350 8.60 8.97 -18.19
N ASN A 351 7.63 9.39 -17.40
CA ASN A 351 6.22 9.34 -17.79
C ASN A 351 5.88 10.39 -18.86
N LEU A 352 6.43 11.60 -18.77
CA LEU A 352 6.30 12.62 -19.81
C LEU A 352 6.95 12.18 -21.13
N ALA A 353 8.11 11.54 -21.09
CA ALA A 353 8.72 10.94 -22.27
C ALA A 353 7.86 9.81 -22.86
N SER A 354 7.21 9.01 -22.01
CA SER A 354 6.29 7.97 -22.46
C SER A 354 5.06 8.56 -23.15
N TYR A 355 4.54 9.68 -22.64
CA TYR A 355 3.49 10.47 -23.28
C TYR A 355 3.93 10.99 -24.65
N HIS A 356 5.08 11.69 -24.74
CA HIS A 356 5.57 12.22 -26.01
C HIS A 356 5.83 11.12 -27.04
N TYR A 357 6.31 9.95 -26.62
CA TYR A 357 6.46 8.82 -27.51
C TYR A 357 5.11 8.35 -28.07
N ALA A 358 4.06 8.26 -27.24
CA ALA A 358 2.72 7.91 -27.69
C ALA A 358 2.10 8.98 -28.61
N ALA A 359 2.37 10.26 -28.33
CA ALA A 359 2.03 11.40 -29.19
C ALA A 359 2.89 11.51 -30.46
N LYS A 360 3.88 10.61 -30.65
CA LYS A 360 4.84 10.60 -31.78
C LYS A 360 5.75 11.84 -31.84
N GLU A 361 5.95 12.51 -30.72
CA GLU A 361 6.82 13.68 -30.57
C GLU A 361 8.24 13.26 -30.16
N TYR A 362 8.91 12.51 -31.03
CA TYR A 362 10.16 11.80 -30.70
C TYR A 362 11.32 12.71 -30.27
N ASP A 363 11.43 13.93 -30.80
CA ASP A 363 12.47 14.88 -30.41
C ASP A 363 12.40 15.24 -28.91
N LYS A 364 11.18 15.40 -28.38
CA LYS A 364 10.94 15.67 -26.97
C LYS A 364 11.34 14.47 -26.10
N VAL A 365 11.11 13.25 -26.60
CA VAL A 365 11.56 12.02 -25.93
C VAL A 365 13.08 12.00 -25.78
N LEU A 366 13.82 12.30 -26.85
CA LEU A 366 15.28 12.35 -26.82
C LEU A 366 15.80 13.45 -25.89
N ALA A 367 15.15 14.62 -25.85
CA ALA A 367 15.53 15.72 -24.97
C ALA A 367 15.39 15.34 -23.48
N LEU A 368 14.34 14.59 -23.13
CA LEU A 368 14.05 14.16 -21.77
C LEU A 368 14.94 13.00 -21.29
N LEU A 369 15.20 12.02 -22.15
CA LEU A 369 15.83 10.76 -21.73
C LEU A 369 17.37 10.77 -21.83
N THR A 370 17.97 11.59 -22.69
CA THR A 370 19.43 11.57 -22.97
C THR A 370 20.25 12.36 -21.95
N ARG A 371 19.62 13.25 -21.18
CA ARG A 371 20.30 14.21 -20.27
C ARG A 371 20.34 13.78 -18.80
N VAL A 372 19.95 12.53 -18.46
CA VAL A 372 19.67 12.13 -17.07
C VAL A 372 20.43 10.87 -16.67
N GLU A 373 21.15 10.95 -15.56
CA GLU A 373 21.60 9.77 -14.81
C GLU A 373 20.49 9.26 -13.91
N TYR A 374 19.81 8.20 -14.32
CA TYR A 374 18.80 7.56 -13.48
C TYR A 374 19.45 6.90 -12.27
N SER A 375 19.14 7.40 -11.07
CA SER A 375 19.54 6.79 -9.79
C SER A 375 18.82 5.46 -9.55
N ASP A 376 17.56 5.34 -9.97
CA ASP A 376 16.78 4.10 -9.88
C ASP A 376 16.96 3.20 -11.11
N LEU A 377 17.26 1.92 -10.82
CA LEU A 377 17.53 0.89 -11.81
C LEU A 377 16.35 0.62 -12.75
N ARG A 378 15.12 0.66 -12.24
CA ARG A 378 13.90 0.35 -13.00
C ARG A 378 13.58 1.48 -13.99
N TYR A 379 13.76 2.74 -13.59
CA TYR A 379 13.64 3.86 -14.52
C TYR A 379 14.75 3.85 -15.57
N SER A 380 16.00 3.52 -15.19
CA SER A 380 17.09 3.37 -16.16
C SER A 380 16.79 2.35 -17.25
N LEU A 381 16.27 1.17 -16.87
CA LEU A 381 15.90 0.11 -17.81
C LEU A 381 14.73 0.55 -18.72
N GLY A 382 13.69 1.14 -18.13
CA GLY A 382 12.53 1.63 -18.85
C GLY A 382 12.90 2.71 -19.87
N ALA A 383 13.69 3.71 -19.45
CA ALA A 383 14.13 4.81 -20.29
C ALA A 383 14.95 4.31 -21.48
N LYS A 384 15.88 3.37 -21.28
CA LYS A 384 16.67 2.78 -22.37
C LYS A 384 15.80 1.98 -23.34
N ALA A 385 14.79 1.26 -22.85
CA ALA A 385 13.85 0.59 -23.73
C ALA A 385 12.98 1.57 -24.54
N LEU A 386 12.62 2.72 -23.95
CA LEU A 386 11.90 3.79 -24.65
C LEU A 386 12.78 4.48 -25.71
N LEU A 387 14.04 4.79 -25.37
CA LEU A 387 15.04 5.30 -26.32
C LEU A 387 15.27 4.34 -27.48
N LEU A 388 15.41 3.04 -27.22
CA LEU A 388 15.57 2.02 -28.25
C LEU A 388 14.44 2.06 -29.29
N ARG A 389 13.20 2.17 -28.80
CA ARG A 389 12.00 2.27 -29.66
C ARG A 389 11.98 3.58 -30.43
N THR A 390 12.35 4.68 -29.77
CA THR A 390 12.43 6.02 -30.36
C THR A 390 13.43 6.05 -31.51
N TYR A 391 14.65 5.55 -31.32
CA TYR A 391 15.66 5.46 -32.39
C TYR A 391 15.20 4.55 -33.53
N TYR A 392 14.47 3.47 -33.23
CA TYR A 392 13.92 2.61 -34.28
C TYR A 392 12.89 3.34 -35.15
N ASP A 393 11.97 4.09 -34.52
CA ASP A 393 10.91 4.80 -35.22
C ASP A 393 11.42 6.03 -35.99
N LEU A 394 12.49 6.68 -35.50
CA LEU A 394 13.21 7.76 -36.20
C LEU A 394 14.18 7.25 -37.28
N GLU A 395 14.39 5.94 -37.41
CA GLU A 395 15.42 5.35 -38.29
C GLU A 395 16.86 5.79 -37.97
N GLU A 396 17.12 6.20 -36.73
CA GLU A 396 18.44 6.60 -36.21
C GLU A 396 19.30 5.36 -35.86
N TYR A 397 19.66 4.58 -36.88
CA TYR A 397 20.28 3.26 -36.69
C TYR A 397 21.63 3.31 -35.99
N SER A 398 22.47 4.32 -36.26
CA SER A 398 23.77 4.46 -35.58
C SER A 398 23.61 4.63 -34.06
N ALA A 399 22.68 5.49 -33.64
CA ALA A 399 22.37 5.68 -32.22
C ALA A 399 21.75 4.42 -31.60
N LEU A 400 20.86 3.74 -32.33
CA LEU A 400 20.28 2.46 -31.92
C LEU A 400 21.35 1.41 -31.65
N TYR A 401 22.32 1.24 -32.55
CA TYR A 401 23.38 0.24 -32.40
C TYR A 401 24.30 0.54 -31.22
N ALA A 402 24.72 1.80 -31.06
CA ALA A 402 25.52 2.23 -29.92
C ALA A 402 24.79 1.99 -28.57
N LEU A 403 23.48 2.26 -28.53
CA LEU A 403 22.65 1.98 -27.36
C LEU A 403 22.57 0.48 -27.06
N VAL A 404 22.40 -0.37 -28.08
CA VAL A 404 22.34 -1.83 -27.89
C VAL A 404 23.65 -2.39 -27.36
N ASP A 405 24.78 -1.95 -27.89
CA ASP A 405 26.09 -2.45 -27.48
C ASP A 405 26.45 -2.02 -26.05
N SER A 406 26.22 -0.75 -25.72
CA SER A 406 26.44 -0.23 -24.36
C SER A 406 25.49 -0.88 -23.34
N PHE A 407 24.22 -1.08 -23.70
CA PHE A 407 23.24 -1.71 -22.81
C PHE A 407 23.50 -3.19 -22.55
N ARG A 408 24.03 -3.91 -23.54
CA ARG A 408 24.45 -5.31 -23.35
C ARG A 408 25.53 -5.42 -22.27
N GLN A 409 26.54 -4.54 -22.31
CA GLN A 409 27.60 -4.50 -21.29
C GLN A 409 27.01 -4.17 -19.91
N TYR A 410 26.07 -3.23 -19.85
CA TYR A 410 25.36 -2.87 -18.62
C TYR A 410 24.60 -4.06 -18.00
N LEU A 411 23.83 -4.81 -18.80
CA LEU A 411 23.07 -5.97 -18.32
C LEU A 411 23.97 -7.11 -17.79
N VAL A 412 25.17 -7.28 -18.38
CA VAL A 412 26.15 -8.29 -17.92
C VAL A 412 26.78 -7.89 -16.59
N ARG A 413 27.09 -6.61 -16.39
CA ARG A 413 27.73 -6.10 -15.17
C ARG A 413 26.78 -6.07 -13.98
N ASN A 414 25.48 -5.87 -14.20
CA ASN A 414 24.51 -5.66 -13.12
C ASN A 414 23.85 -6.98 -12.65
N LYS A 415 24.46 -7.60 -11.62
CA LYS A 415 24.01 -8.89 -11.06
C LYS A 415 22.82 -8.80 -10.09
N LEU A 416 22.41 -7.59 -9.70
CA LEU A 416 21.33 -7.35 -8.73
C LEU A 416 19.90 -7.59 -9.29
N MET A 417 19.78 -7.97 -10.57
CA MET A 417 18.50 -8.20 -11.24
C MET A 417 18.10 -9.68 -11.24
N ALA A 418 16.81 -9.96 -11.06
CA ALA A 418 16.23 -11.27 -11.32
C ALA A 418 16.44 -11.70 -12.79
N ASP A 419 16.82 -12.97 -13.00
CA ASP A 419 17.26 -13.48 -14.30
C ASP A 419 16.20 -13.33 -15.40
N GLY A 420 14.92 -13.54 -15.08
CA GLY A 420 13.83 -13.39 -16.05
C GLY A 420 13.68 -11.95 -16.57
N ARG A 421 13.87 -10.93 -15.72
CA ARG A 421 13.81 -9.52 -16.12
C ARG A 421 15.04 -9.14 -16.96
N ARG A 422 16.23 -9.64 -16.59
CA ARG A 422 17.45 -9.44 -17.40
C ARG A 422 17.26 -10.03 -18.80
N GLN A 423 16.76 -11.25 -18.89
CA GLN A 423 16.50 -11.92 -20.17
C GLN A 423 15.46 -11.17 -21.03
N GLY A 424 14.40 -10.67 -20.39
CA GLY A 424 13.36 -9.88 -21.06
C GLY A 424 13.90 -8.66 -21.80
N TYR A 425 14.75 -7.88 -21.14
CA TYR A 425 15.35 -6.69 -21.74
C TYR A 425 16.42 -7.06 -22.78
N TYR A 426 17.22 -8.09 -22.50
CA TYR A 426 18.20 -8.59 -23.46
C TYR A 426 17.54 -9.01 -24.79
N ASN A 427 16.45 -9.76 -24.72
CA ASN A 427 15.72 -10.21 -25.90
C ASN A 427 15.13 -9.02 -26.68
N LEU A 428 14.54 -8.04 -25.99
CA LEU A 428 14.02 -6.83 -26.63
C LEU A 428 15.11 -6.12 -27.46
N PHE A 429 16.28 -5.86 -26.86
CA PHE A 429 17.38 -5.14 -27.52
C PHE A 429 17.97 -5.96 -28.68
N LYS A 430 18.20 -7.26 -28.47
CA LYS A 430 18.72 -8.17 -29.50
C LYS A 430 17.79 -8.24 -30.72
N LEU A 431 16.48 -8.43 -30.50
CA LEU A 431 15.53 -8.59 -31.58
C LEU A 431 15.24 -7.26 -32.29
N THR A 432 15.18 -6.15 -31.56
CA THR A 432 15.03 -4.81 -32.16
C THR A 432 16.21 -4.44 -33.04
N ARG A 433 17.45 -4.75 -32.63
CA ARG A 433 18.64 -4.56 -33.49
C ARG A 433 18.53 -5.34 -34.79
N ARG A 434 18.03 -6.58 -34.75
CA ARG A 434 17.83 -7.39 -35.97
C ARG A 434 16.73 -6.83 -36.87
N ALA A 435 15.63 -6.36 -36.28
CA ALA A 435 14.58 -5.66 -37.03
C ALA A 435 15.14 -4.41 -37.73
N ALA A 436 15.97 -3.62 -37.02
CA ALA A 436 16.58 -2.41 -37.56
C ALA A 436 17.52 -2.72 -38.74
N VAL A 437 18.39 -3.72 -38.59
CA VAL A 437 19.27 -4.19 -39.68
C VAL A 437 18.45 -4.66 -40.89
N LEU A 438 17.34 -5.38 -40.67
CA LEU A 438 16.50 -5.84 -41.76
C LEU A 438 15.82 -4.66 -42.49
N ARG A 439 15.32 -3.67 -41.75
CA ARG A 439 14.71 -2.45 -42.29
C ARG A 439 15.71 -1.63 -43.11
N GLU A 440 16.89 -1.36 -42.55
CA GLU A 440 17.99 -0.62 -43.19
C GLU A 440 18.45 -1.31 -44.49
N ASN A 441 18.50 -2.65 -44.50
CA ASN A 441 18.99 -3.42 -45.64
C ASN A 441 17.91 -3.87 -46.64
N LYS A 442 16.68 -3.36 -46.54
CA LYS A 442 15.56 -3.73 -47.44
C LYS A 442 15.90 -3.55 -48.92
N GLY A 443 16.67 -2.51 -49.27
CA GLY A 443 17.13 -2.26 -50.64
C GLY A 443 18.39 -3.00 -51.09
N TYR A 444 19.15 -3.60 -50.16
CA TYR A 444 20.43 -4.27 -50.45
C TYR A 444 20.31 -5.80 -50.50
N TYR A 445 19.26 -6.37 -49.89
CA TYR A 445 19.01 -7.80 -49.93
C TYR A 445 18.19 -8.22 -51.14
N ASN A 446 18.54 -9.35 -51.73
CA ASN A 446 17.64 -9.99 -52.69
C ASN A 446 16.37 -10.52 -51.98
N ASN A 447 15.24 -10.58 -52.70
CA ASN A 447 13.93 -10.92 -52.13
C ASN A 447 13.94 -12.23 -51.35
N ARG A 448 14.67 -13.26 -51.83
CA ARG A 448 14.78 -14.56 -51.17
C ARG A 448 15.51 -14.47 -49.82
N ARG A 449 16.60 -13.70 -49.75
CA ARG A 449 17.36 -13.48 -48.50
C ARG A 449 16.55 -12.64 -47.52
N TYR A 450 15.91 -11.56 -47.99
CA TYR A 450 15.07 -10.71 -47.15
C TYR A 450 13.93 -11.51 -46.51
N HIS A 451 13.17 -12.25 -47.32
CA HIS A 451 12.06 -13.09 -46.83
C HIS A 451 12.53 -14.14 -45.81
N LYS A 452 13.68 -14.79 -46.04
CA LYS A 452 14.26 -15.76 -45.11
C LYS A 452 14.65 -15.12 -43.76
N GLU A 453 15.29 -13.95 -43.77
CA GLU A 453 15.68 -13.26 -42.55
C GLU A 453 14.45 -12.72 -41.78
N TRP A 454 13.43 -12.24 -42.49
CA TRP A 454 12.14 -11.85 -41.90
C TRP A 454 11.44 -13.03 -41.21
N GLN A 455 11.30 -14.17 -41.89
CA GLN A 455 10.71 -15.39 -41.30
C GLN A 455 11.49 -15.84 -40.05
N ARG A 456 12.82 -15.79 -40.10
CA ARG A 456 13.67 -16.15 -38.96
C ARG A 456 13.46 -15.19 -37.79
N LEU A 457 13.36 -13.89 -38.04
CA LEU A 457 13.09 -12.89 -37.01
C LEU A 457 11.72 -13.09 -36.38
N GLN A 458 10.70 -13.39 -37.19
CA GLN A 458 9.35 -13.69 -36.71
C GLN A 458 9.34 -14.96 -35.82
N LYS A 459 9.97 -16.04 -36.28
CA LYS A 459 10.12 -17.29 -35.52
C LYS A 459 10.83 -17.06 -34.19
N ASP A 460 12.00 -16.41 -34.21
CA ASP A 460 12.80 -16.15 -33.01
C ASP A 460 12.07 -15.24 -32.02
N THR A 461 11.21 -14.33 -32.49
CA THR A 461 10.39 -13.47 -31.61
C THR A 461 9.22 -14.24 -30.98
N ARG A 462 8.68 -15.25 -31.68
CA ARG A 462 7.64 -16.14 -31.14
C ARG A 462 8.21 -17.10 -30.10
N GLU A 463 9.36 -17.70 -30.39
CA GLU A 463 10.02 -18.73 -29.56
C GLU A 463 10.89 -18.15 -28.43
N ALA A 464 11.26 -16.86 -28.51
CA ALA A 464 11.93 -16.21 -27.39
C ALA A 464 11.04 -16.27 -26.13
N GLY A 465 11.68 -16.52 -24.98
CA GLY A 465 11.04 -16.51 -23.67
C GLY A 465 10.50 -15.11 -23.29
N ALA A 466 10.89 -14.58 -22.14
CA ALA A 466 10.48 -13.21 -21.78
C ALA A 466 10.98 -12.19 -22.83
N VAL A 467 10.08 -11.32 -23.32
CA VAL A 467 10.41 -10.18 -24.19
C VAL A 467 9.59 -8.98 -23.71
N PHE A 468 10.24 -7.93 -23.21
CA PHE A 468 9.53 -6.69 -22.88
C PHE A 468 9.05 -5.99 -24.15
N ASN A 469 7.90 -5.31 -24.08
CA ASN A 469 7.29 -4.62 -25.23
C ASN A 469 7.07 -5.53 -26.46
N LYS A 470 6.77 -6.82 -26.24
CA LYS A 470 6.60 -7.82 -27.31
C LYS A 470 5.55 -7.40 -28.35
N ALA A 471 4.42 -6.84 -27.92
CA ALA A 471 3.36 -6.38 -28.82
C ALA A 471 3.85 -5.31 -29.81
N TRP A 472 4.59 -4.31 -29.33
CA TRP A 472 5.21 -3.28 -30.19
C TRP A 472 6.21 -3.92 -31.17
N LEU A 473 7.09 -4.80 -30.70
CA LEU A 473 8.08 -5.44 -31.56
C LEU A 473 7.41 -6.32 -32.64
N GLN A 474 6.35 -7.03 -32.28
CA GLN A 474 5.56 -7.83 -33.23
C GLN A 474 4.90 -6.95 -34.30
N GLN A 475 4.33 -5.81 -33.90
CA GLN A 475 3.80 -4.82 -34.85
C GLN A 475 4.90 -4.34 -35.81
N LYS A 476 6.08 -3.96 -35.29
CA LYS A 476 7.19 -3.49 -36.13
C LYS A 476 7.76 -4.57 -37.05
N ILE A 477 7.76 -5.83 -36.65
CA ILE A 477 8.15 -6.95 -37.52
C ILE A 477 7.09 -7.19 -38.60
N ALA A 478 5.81 -7.02 -38.30
CA ALA A 478 4.74 -7.13 -39.29
C ALA A 478 4.83 -6.02 -40.35
N GLU A 479 5.21 -4.79 -39.98
CA GLU A 479 5.50 -3.70 -40.92
C GLU A 479 6.65 -4.02 -41.90
N LEU A 480 7.50 -5.01 -41.60
CA LEU A 480 8.60 -5.47 -42.45
C LEU A 480 8.25 -6.64 -43.37
N GLU A 481 6.99 -7.09 -43.37
CA GLU A 481 6.53 -8.17 -44.25
C GLU A 481 6.86 -7.83 -45.72
N PRO A 482 7.54 -8.74 -46.46
CA PRO A 482 8.02 -8.48 -47.82
C PRO A 482 6.93 -8.35 -48.88
#